data_AF-A0A1B7TBI4-F1
#
_entry.id   AF-A0A1B7TBI4-F1
#
_cell.length_a   1.000
_cell.length_b   1.000
_cell.length_c   1.000
_cell.angle_alpha   90.00
_cell.angle_beta   90.00
_cell.angle_gamma   90.00
#
_symmetry.space_group_name_H-M   'P 1'
#
loop_
_entity.id
_entity.type
_entity.pdbx_description
1 polymer ?
#
loop_
_entity_poly.entity_id
_entity_poly.type
_entity_poly.pdbx_seq_one_letter_code
_entity_poly.pdbx_strand_id
1 'polypeptide(L)'
;MSFQGIINTCLSNTNFNNNTTKLALGLIILNPTTWNVVARLDYKFRIFSKKIFNSKYKACYSLAILIFSLGLLRDKAFLKGCVLEQPSVFEYLPKDSIWGTALKVVGGLTFAAGQILNLGSMYKLGIDGTYLGDYFGILKDEKLTGFPFNVVDHPMYIGSSLSFLGTAIYYGSPFGVLVSGFVRAVYHIAEQFEGPFTNMIYSKREQERKNAKLQKEDNKSSALPKSSNKVY
;
A
#
# COMPACT_ATOMS: atom_id res chain seq x y z
N MET A 1 5.54 31.37 -24.75
CA MET A 1 5.13 29.98 -25.07
C MET A 1 3.82 29.70 -24.36
N SER A 2 2.86 29.00 -24.97
CA SER A 2 1.63 28.58 -24.26
C SER A 2 1.97 27.57 -23.16
N PHE A 3 1.12 27.42 -22.15
CA PHE A 3 1.34 26.45 -21.07
C PHE A 3 1.46 25.00 -21.60
N GLN A 4 0.63 24.64 -22.58
CA GLN A 4 0.74 23.37 -23.29
C GLN A 4 2.09 23.22 -24.03
N GLY A 5 2.57 24.29 -24.66
CA GLY A 5 3.88 24.31 -25.30
C GLY A 5 5.00 24.03 -24.31
N ILE A 6 4.94 24.63 -23.11
CA ILE A 6 5.93 24.39 -22.03
C ILE A 6 5.93 22.92 -21.62
N ILE A 7 4.75 22.33 -21.38
CA ILE A 7 4.64 20.91 -21.02
C ILE A 7 5.26 20.04 -22.11
N ASN A 8 4.94 20.29 -23.38
CA ASN A 8 5.47 19.53 -24.50
C ASN A 8 7.00 19.66 -24.59
N THR A 9 7.55 20.85 -24.35
CA THR A 9 9.00 21.08 -24.30
C THR A 9 9.68 20.31 -23.15
N CYS A 10 9.08 20.28 -21.96
CA CYS A 10 9.61 19.49 -20.85
C CYS A 10 9.61 17.99 -21.17
N LEU A 11 8.52 17.49 -21.76
CA LEU A 11 8.39 16.07 -22.12
C LEU A 11 9.34 15.67 -23.25
N SER A 12 9.52 16.51 -24.27
CA SER A 12 10.45 16.22 -25.37
C SER A 12 11.91 16.19 -24.91
N ASN A 13 12.25 16.94 -23.86
CA ASN A 13 13.59 17.01 -23.29
C ASN A 13 13.80 16.09 -22.08
N THR A 14 12.86 15.18 -21.81
CA THR A 14 12.99 14.21 -20.71
C THR A 14 14.19 13.29 -20.96
N ASN A 15 15.05 13.14 -19.94
CA ASN A 15 16.20 12.25 -20.00
C ASN A 15 15.81 10.84 -19.57
N PHE A 16 15.43 10.00 -20.54
CA PHE A 16 15.09 8.59 -20.32
C PHE A 16 16.30 7.70 -19.96
N ASN A 17 17.53 8.15 -20.20
CA ASN A 17 18.74 7.40 -19.91
C ASN A 17 19.25 7.58 -18.49
N ASN A 18 18.63 8.47 -17.70
CA ASN A 18 18.99 8.74 -16.32
C ASN A 18 18.92 7.45 -15.45
N ASN A 19 20.05 7.09 -14.82
CA ASN A 19 20.14 5.89 -13.99
C ASN A 19 19.26 5.95 -12.73
N THR A 20 19.11 7.13 -12.12
CA THR A 20 18.20 7.35 -10.99
C THR A 20 16.75 7.13 -11.39
N THR A 21 16.35 7.55 -12.60
CA THR A 21 15.01 7.29 -13.17
C THR A 21 14.77 5.79 -13.32
N LYS A 22 15.72 5.05 -13.93
CA LYS A 22 15.62 3.60 -14.09
C LYS A 22 15.51 2.89 -12.73
N LEU A 23 16.30 3.32 -11.75
CA LEU A 23 16.23 2.84 -10.38
C LEU A 23 14.85 3.11 -9.76
N ALA A 24 14.31 4.33 -9.90
CA ALA A 24 13.00 4.69 -9.39
C ALA A 24 11.89 3.82 -9.97
N LEU A 25 11.86 3.65 -11.30
CA LEU A 25 10.89 2.79 -11.99
C LEU A 25 11.00 1.33 -11.54
N GLY A 26 12.23 0.82 -11.42
CA GLY A 26 12.49 -0.52 -10.89
C GLY A 26 11.98 -0.68 -9.46
N LEU A 27 12.24 0.28 -8.58
CA LEU A 27 11.78 0.26 -7.19
C LEU A 27 10.26 0.40 -7.05
N ILE A 28 9.60 1.14 -7.95
CA ILE A 28 8.13 1.26 -7.99
C ILE A 28 7.48 -0.12 -8.23
N ILE A 29 8.07 -0.94 -9.11
CA ILE A 29 7.58 -2.31 -9.38
C ILE A 29 8.04 -3.28 -8.27
N LEU A 30 9.31 -3.18 -7.89
CA LEU A 30 9.95 -4.12 -6.97
C LEU A 30 9.26 -4.10 -5.62
N ASN A 31 8.96 -2.91 -5.08
CA ASN A 31 8.42 -2.80 -3.73
C ASN A 31 7.10 -3.61 -3.58
N PRO A 32 6.05 -3.38 -4.38
CA PRO A 32 4.82 -4.19 -4.32
C PRO A 32 4.99 -5.66 -4.62
N THR A 33 5.94 -5.99 -5.49
CA THR A 33 6.28 -7.38 -5.79
C THR A 33 6.90 -8.06 -4.58
N THR A 34 7.81 -7.38 -3.87
CA THR A 34 8.51 -7.92 -2.71
C THR A 34 7.54 -8.30 -1.60
N TRP A 35 6.63 -7.40 -1.19
CA TRP A 35 5.72 -7.75 -0.09
C TRP A 35 4.71 -8.82 -0.47
N ASN A 36 4.17 -8.77 -1.70
CA ASN A 36 3.25 -9.81 -2.17
C ASN A 36 3.91 -11.18 -2.23
N VAL A 37 5.15 -11.28 -2.71
CA VAL A 37 5.88 -12.55 -2.80
C VAL A 37 6.28 -13.05 -1.42
N VAL A 38 6.96 -12.23 -0.61
CA VAL A 38 7.50 -12.65 0.69
C VAL A 38 6.37 -13.05 1.65
N ALA A 39 5.29 -12.27 1.72
CA ALA A 39 4.16 -12.58 2.59
C ALA A 39 3.46 -13.89 2.20
N ARG A 40 3.27 -14.14 0.90
CA ARG A 40 2.64 -15.40 0.41
C ARG A 40 3.53 -16.62 0.61
N LEU A 41 4.84 -16.48 0.40
CA LEU A 41 5.80 -17.54 0.69
C LEU A 41 5.76 -17.91 2.17
N ASP A 42 5.69 -16.91 3.07
CA ASP A 42 5.55 -17.22 4.50
C ASP A 42 4.19 -17.84 4.81
N TYR A 43 3.09 -17.34 4.24
CA TYR A 43 1.76 -17.91 4.45
C TYR A 43 1.71 -19.41 4.08
N LYS A 44 2.30 -19.79 2.94
CA LYS A 44 2.29 -21.16 2.42
C LYS A 44 3.29 -22.08 3.14
N PHE A 45 4.53 -21.63 3.32
CA PHE A 45 5.63 -22.51 3.75
C PHE A 45 6.12 -22.22 5.18
N ARG A 46 5.67 -21.13 5.81
CA ARG A 46 6.04 -20.71 7.17
C ARG A 46 7.56 -20.61 7.38
N ILE A 47 8.27 -20.17 6.34
CA ILE A 47 9.74 -20.10 6.34
C ILE A 47 10.23 -19.09 7.38
N PHE A 48 9.71 -17.87 7.35
CA PHE A 48 10.12 -16.80 8.25
C PHE A 48 9.45 -16.95 9.63
N SER A 49 8.13 -17.12 9.66
CA SER A 49 7.38 -17.16 10.92
C SER A 49 7.68 -18.36 11.81
N LYS A 50 8.03 -19.53 11.24
CA LYS A 50 8.38 -20.73 12.02
C LYS A 50 9.85 -21.08 11.98
N LYS A 51 10.48 -21.16 10.80
CA LYS A 51 11.85 -21.71 10.70
C LYS A 51 12.95 -20.73 11.09
N ILE A 52 12.83 -19.46 10.68
CA ILE A 52 13.88 -18.45 10.91
C ILE A 52 13.67 -17.76 12.25
N PHE A 53 12.50 -17.16 12.48
CA PHE A 53 12.27 -16.31 13.65
C PHE A 53 11.56 -17.01 14.81
N ASN A 54 10.93 -18.16 14.56
CA ASN A 54 10.03 -18.85 15.48
C ASN A 54 9.00 -17.90 16.15
N SER A 55 8.57 -16.87 15.43
CA SER A 55 7.62 -15.86 15.90
C SER A 55 6.99 -15.14 14.71
N LYS A 56 5.65 -15.13 14.68
CA LYS A 56 4.86 -14.43 13.65
C LYS A 56 5.08 -12.92 13.68
N TYR A 57 5.17 -12.34 14.87
CA TYR A 57 5.40 -10.90 15.04
C TYR A 57 6.79 -10.48 14.57
N LYS A 58 7.83 -11.22 14.96
CA LYS A 58 9.20 -10.92 14.48
C LYS A 58 9.27 -10.99 12.95
N ALA A 59 8.70 -12.03 12.34
CA ALA A 59 8.68 -12.16 10.88
C ALA A 59 7.92 -11.01 10.19
N CYS A 60 6.75 -10.64 10.69
CA CYS A 60 5.96 -9.52 10.17
C CYS A 60 6.70 -8.19 10.30
N TYR A 61 7.29 -7.89 11.46
CA TYR A 61 8.02 -6.64 11.69
C TYR A 61 9.33 -6.58 10.90
N SER A 62 10.01 -7.71 10.68
CA SER A 62 11.15 -7.78 9.76
C SER A 62 10.74 -7.46 8.32
N LEU A 63 9.58 -7.96 7.87
CA LEU A 63 9.03 -7.59 6.56
C LEU A 63 8.64 -6.10 6.53
N ALA A 64 8.04 -5.57 7.60
CA ALA A 64 7.69 -4.15 7.72
C ALA A 64 8.92 -3.24 7.54
N ILE A 65 10.03 -3.56 8.21
CA ILE A 65 11.30 -2.83 8.07
C ILE A 65 11.79 -2.87 6.63
N LEU A 66 11.74 -4.04 5.99
CA LEU A 66 12.15 -4.20 4.59
C LEU A 66 11.30 -3.34 3.64
N ILE A 67 9.98 -3.44 3.73
CA ILE A 67 9.03 -2.70 2.88
C ILE A 67 9.20 -1.19 3.08
N PHE A 68 9.28 -0.75 4.33
CA PHE A 68 9.45 0.66 4.66
C PHE A 68 10.78 1.19 4.11
N SER A 69 11.88 0.44 4.28
CA SER A 69 13.20 0.84 3.77
C SER A 69 13.24 0.92 2.25
N LEU A 70 12.65 -0.08 1.56
CA LEU A 70 12.48 -0.04 0.10
C LEU A 70 11.59 1.12 -0.33
N GLY A 71 10.56 1.45 0.45
CA GLY A 71 9.71 2.63 0.26
C GLY A 71 10.50 3.93 0.31
N LEU A 72 11.33 4.12 1.33
CA LEU A 72 12.19 5.31 1.44
C LEU A 72 13.16 5.45 0.27
N LEU A 73 13.76 4.34 -0.17
CA LEU A 73 14.66 4.34 -1.33
C LEU A 73 13.90 4.68 -2.62
N ARG A 74 12.71 4.09 -2.82
CA ARG A 74 11.84 4.36 -3.97
C ARG A 74 11.46 5.83 -4.02
N ASP A 75 11.01 6.40 -2.90
CA ASP A 75 10.51 7.78 -2.83
C ASP A 75 11.65 8.78 -3.09
N LYS A 76 12.84 8.52 -2.53
CA LYS A 76 14.05 9.29 -2.81
C LYS A 76 14.47 9.19 -4.27
N ALA A 77 14.47 7.99 -4.85
CA ALA A 77 14.83 7.77 -6.25
C ALA A 77 13.84 8.45 -7.19
N PHE A 78 12.53 8.40 -6.89
CA PHE A 78 11.50 9.11 -7.64
C PHE A 78 11.68 10.62 -7.59
N LEU A 79 11.80 11.19 -6.38
CA LEU A 79 11.99 12.63 -6.22
C LEU A 79 13.24 13.10 -6.98
N LYS A 80 14.36 12.40 -6.82
CA LYS A 80 15.59 12.77 -7.49
C LYS A 80 15.50 12.56 -9.01
N GLY A 81 15.28 11.33 -9.46
CA GLY A 81 15.42 10.94 -10.86
C GLY A 81 14.23 11.32 -11.75
N CYS A 82 13.01 11.23 -11.23
CA CYS A 82 11.79 11.45 -12.03
C CYS A 82 11.24 12.87 -11.89
N VAL A 83 11.64 13.61 -10.85
CA VAL A 83 11.11 14.95 -10.57
C VAL A 83 12.19 16.03 -10.71
N LEU A 84 13.25 15.97 -9.90
CA LEU A 84 14.25 17.05 -9.81
C LEU A 84 15.32 17.04 -10.91
N GLU A 85 15.70 15.87 -11.41
CA GLU A 85 16.68 15.72 -12.51
C GLU A 85 16.03 15.80 -13.91
N GLN A 86 14.73 16.13 -13.97
CA GLN A 86 13.96 16.23 -15.21
C GLN A 86 13.49 17.67 -15.44
N PRO A 87 13.26 18.09 -16.69
CA PRO A 87 12.83 19.46 -16.98
C PRO A 87 11.55 19.84 -16.23
N SER A 88 11.59 20.98 -15.55
CA SER A 88 10.44 21.54 -14.83
C SER A 88 9.75 22.63 -15.64
N VAL A 89 8.42 22.69 -15.56
CA VAL A 89 7.65 23.79 -16.17
C VAL A 89 8.02 25.15 -15.55
N PHE A 90 8.55 25.17 -14.32
CA PHE A 90 8.98 26.40 -13.66
C PHE A 90 10.23 27.02 -14.28
N GLU A 91 11.00 26.28 -15.07
CA GLU A 91 12.15 26.83 -15.82
C GLU A 91 11.71 27.75 -16.96
N TYR A 92 10.48 27.56 -17.46
CA TYR A 92 9.94 28.27 -18.62
C TYR A 92 8.82 29.25 -18.25
N LEU A 93 8.30 29.18 -17.02
CA LEU A 93 7.28 30.09 -16.52
C LEU A 93 7.90 31.41 -16.04
N PRO A 94 7.26 32.56 -16.29
CA PRO A 94 7.63 33.82 -15.64
C PRO A 94 7.61 33.68 -14.11
N LYS A 95 8.56 34.32 -13.42
CA LYS A 95 8.72 34.20 -11.95
C LYS A 95 7.48 34.64 -11.16
N ASP A 96 6.73 35.57 -11.72
CA ASP A 96 5.48 36.16 -11.22
C ASP A 96 4.22 35.47 -11.74
N SER A 97 4.37 34.36 -12.47
CA SER A 97 3.24 33.64 -13.06
C SER A 97 2.35 33.02 -11.98
N ILE A 98 1.05 33.32 -12.06
CA ILE A 98 0.01 32.70 -11.22
C ILE A 98 0.02 31.17 -11.29
N TRP A 99 0.42 30.60 -12.43
CA TRP A 99 0.53 29.15 -12.63
C TRP A 99 1.59 28.52 -11.74
N GLY A 100 2.69 29.23 -11.46
CA GLY A 100 3.74 28.76 -10.55
C GLY A 100 3.20 28.52 -9.14
N THR A 101 2.48 29.51 -8.61
CA THR A 101 1.84 29.44 -7.30
C THR A 101 0.72 28.42 -7.27
N ALA A 102 -0.15 28.40 -8.29
CA ALA A 102 -1.27 27.47 -8.38
C ALA A 102 -0.80 26.00 -8.37
N LEU A 103 0.23 25.65 -9.14
CA LEU A 103 0.79 24.30 -9.17
C LEU A 103 1.35 23.88 -7.81
N LYS A 104 2.09 24.77 -7.13
CA LYS A 104 2.59 24.47 -5.77
C LYS A 104 1.47 24.23 -4.77
N VAL A 105 0.42 25.06 -4.79
CA VAL A 105 -0.74 24.89 -3.90
C VAL A 105 -1.46 23.58 -4.20
N VAL A 106 -1.78 23.32 -5.47
CA VAL A 106 -2.47 22.08 -5.89
C VAL A 106 -1.63 20.85 -5.55
N GLY A 107 -0.33 20.87 -5.84
CA GLY A 107 0.59 19.79 -5.53
C GLY A 107 0.69 19.52 -4.02
N GLY A 108 0.80 20.58 -3.22
CA GLY A 108 0.85 20.50 -1.76
C GLY A 108 -0.44 19.94 -1.16
N LEU A 109 -1.60 20.42 -1.60
CA LEU A 109 -2.90 19.90 -1.15
C LEU A 109 -3.10 18.44 -1.56
N THR A 110 -2.71 18.06 -2.79
CA THR A 110 -2.77 16.69 -3.27
C THR A 110 -1.89 15.76 -2.44
N PHE A 111 -0.67 16.19 -2.12
CA PHE A 111 0.23 15.45 -1.24
C PHE A 111 -0.35 15.30 0.17
N ALA A 112 -0.89 16.39 0.74
CA ALA A 112 -1.51 16.37 2.06
C ALA A 112 -2.70 15.40 2.13
N ALA A 113 -3.57 15.40 1.11
CA ALA A 113 -4.66 14.43 1.01
C ALA A 113 -4.14 12.99 0.97
N GLY A 114 -3.06 12.73 0.21
CA GLY A 114 -2.40 11.44 0.18
C GLY A 114 -1.88 10.99 1.55
N GLN A 115 -1.21 11.89 2.27
CA GLN A 115 -0.69 11.62 3.60
C GLN A 115 -1.79 11.40 4.64
N ILE A 116 -2.91 12.11 4.57
CA ILE A 116 -4.06 11.89 5.45
C ILE A 116 -4.59 10.46 5.29
N LEU A 117 -4.71 9.97 4.05
CA LEU A 117 -5.13 8.59 3.78
C LEU A 117 -4.09 7.58 4.30
N ASN A 118 -2.81 7.80 4.04
CA ASN A 118 -1.74 6.89 4.48
C ASN A 118 -1.67 6.81 6.01
N LEU A 119 -1.58 7.95 6.69
CA LEU A 119 -1.47 8.02 8.14
C LEU A 119 -2.76 7.56 8.84
N GLY A 120 -3.93 7.92 8.31
CA GLY A 120 -5.21 7.44 8.82
C GLY A 120 -5.34 5.92 8.72
N SER A 121 -4.89 5.34 7.60
CA SER A 121 -4.87 3.89 7.41
C SER A 121 -3.93 3.22 8.40
N MET A 122 -2.70 3.71 8.52
CA MET A 122 -1.70 3.16 9.43
C MET A 122 -2.13 3.28 10.90
N TYR A 123 -2.80 4.38 11.26
CA TYR A 123 -3.36 4.57 12.60
C TYR A 123 -4.42 3.52 12.94
N LYS A 124 -5.30 3.18 11.99
CA LYS A 124 -6.35 2.17 12.20
C LYS A 124 -5.83 0.73 12.12
N LEU A 125 -4.91 0.46 11.20
CA LEU A 125 -4.37 -0.88 10.99
C LEU A 125 -3.29 -1.25 12.01
N GLY A 126 -2.52 -0.27 12.51
CA GLY A 126 -1.26 -0.53 13.17
C GLY A 126 -0.19 -1.04 12.20
N ILE A 127 1.02 -1.29 12.70
CA ILE A 127 2.15 -1.78 11.89
C ILE A 127 1.83 -3.17 11.33
N ASP A 128 1.27 -4.05 12.16
CA ASP A 128 0.88 -5.41 11.80
C ASP A 128 -0.15 -5.42 10.65
N GLY A 129 -1.20 -4.60 10.74
CA GLY A 129 -2.19 -4.52 9.67
C GLY A 129 -1.67 -3.84 8.40
N THR A 130 -0.73 -2.91 8.54
CA THR A 130 -0.14 -2.16 7.41
C THR A 130 0.80 -3.02 6.57
N TYR A 131 1.56 -3.91 7.23
CA TYR A 131 2.62 -4.69 6.60
C TYR A 131 2.29 -6.19 6.54
N LEU A 132 1.06 -6.50 6.11
CA LEU A 132 0.58 -7.85 5.77
C LEU A 132 0.62 -8.88 6.92
N GLY A 133 0.36 -8.44 8.15
CA GLY A 133 0.33 -9.30 9.34
C GLY A 133 -0.65 -10.48 9.22
N ASP A 134 -1.72 -10.32 8.46
CA ASP A 134 -2.71 -11.36 8.14
C ASP A 134 -2.08 -12.58 7.45
N TYR A 135 -1.07 -12.38 6.60
CA TYR A 135 -0.32 -13.46 5.94
C TYR A 135 0.53 -14.24 6.95
N PHE A 136 0.99 -13.59 8.01
CA PHE A 136 1.68 -14.24 9.13
C PHE A 136 0.69 -14.87 10.13
N GLY A 137 -0.61 -14.63 9.97
CA GLY A 137 -1.68 -15.10 10.85
C GLY A 137 -1.93 -14.19 12.06
N ILE A 138 -1.56 -12.90 11.96
CA ILE A 138 -1.91 -11.82 12.89
C ILE A 138 -3.15 -11.15 12.28
N LEU A 139 -4.32 -11.61 12.70
CA LEU A 139 -5.59 -11.24 12.08
C LEU A 139 -6.37 -10.32 13.01
N LYS A 140 -6.90 -9.22 12.45
CA LYS A 140 -7.79 -8.31 13.17
C LYS A 140 -9.12 -9.02 13.47
N ASP A 141 -9.77 -8.61 14.55
CA ASP A 141 -11.04 -9.22 14.97
C ASP A 141 -12.23 -8.74 14.14
N GLU A 142 -12.18 -7.48 13.71
CA GLU A 142 -13.26 -6.82 12.98
C GLU A 142 -12.72 -6.17 11.71
N LYS A 143 -13.58 -6.10 10.69
CA LYS A 143 -13.28 -5.37 9.46
C LYS A 143 -13.27 -3.87 9.77
N LEU A 144 -12.27 -3.16 9.25
CA LEU A 144 -12.19 -1.71 9.41
C LEU A 144 -13.25 -1.04 8.53
N THR A 145 -14.18 -0.34 9.15
CA THR A 145 -15.30 0.36 8.49
C THR A 145 -15.29 1.86 8.72
N GLY A 146 -14.34 2.39 9.51
CA GLY A 146 -14.17 3.82 9.74
C GLY A 146 -13.17 4.47 8.77
N PHE A 147 -13.02 5.79 8.86
CA PHE A 147 -12.05 6.53 8.06
C PHE A 147 -10.62 5.97 8.21
N PRO A 148 -9.86 5.82 7.09
CA PRO A 148 -10.22 6.16 5.70
C PRO A 148 -10.94 5.05 4.90
N PHE A 149 -11.18 3.88 5.48
CA PHE A 149 -11.75 2.71 4.79
C PHE A 149 -13.23 2.83 4.42
N ASN A 150 -13.96 3.81 4.98
CA ASN A 150 -15.33 4.12 4.55
C ASN A 150 -15.40 5.02 3.31
N VAL A 151 -14.29 5.65 2.93
CA VAL A 151 -14.22 6.57 1.79
C VAL A 151 -13.68 5.85 0.56
N VAL A 152 -12.71 4.95 0.75
CA VAL A 152 -12.08 4.19 -0.33
C VAL A 152 -11.59 2.84 0.18
N ASP A 153 -11.67 1.80 -0.66
CA ASP A 153 -11.36 0.42 -0.27
C ASP A 153 -9.89 0.19 0.10
N HIS A 154 -8.98 0.84 -0.65
CA HIS A 154 -7.54 0.69 -0.53
C HIS A 154 -6.83 2.04 -0.28
N PRO A 155 -7.07 2.66 0.89
CA PRO A 155 -6.68 4.03 1.16
C PRO A 155 -5.16 4.27 1.12
N MET A 156 -4.34 3.29 1.47
CA MET A 156 -2.87 3.43 1.40
C MET A 156 -2.34 3.44 -0.04
N TYR A 157 -2.92 2.63 -0.93
CA TYR A 157 -2.52 2.61 -2.33
C TYR A 157 -2.89 3.93 -3.02
N ILE A 158 -4.12 4.41 -2.79
CA ILE A 158 -4.58 5.72 -3.30
C ILE A 158 -3.79 6.86 -2.66
N GLY A 159 -3.62 6.83 -1.34
CA GLY A 159 -2.89 7.86 -0.60
C GLY A 159 -1.46 7.99 -1.09
N SER A 160 -0.77 6.87 -1.27
CA SER A 160 0.56 6.84 -1.85
C SER A 160 0.57 7.40 -3.28
N SER A 161 -0.33 6.96 -4.17
CA SER A 161 -0.41 7.52 -5.54
C SER A 161 -0.61 9.04 -5.55
N LEU A 162 -1.43 9.57 -4.64
CA LEU A 162 -1.62 11.02 -4.47
C LEU A 162 -0.35 11.70 -3.95
N SER A 163 0.42 11.09 -3.04
CA SER A 163 1.70 11.63 -2.59
C SER A 163 2.72 11.74 -3.72
N PHE A 164 2.80 10.74 -4.62
CA PHE A 164 3.64 10.82 -5.82
C PHE A 164 3.19 11.94 -6.76
N LEU A 165 1.89 11.99 -7.07
CA LEU A 165 1.31 12.98 -7.97
C LEU A 165 1.47 14.40 -7.42
N GLY A 166 1.15 14.61 -6.16
CA GLY A 166 1.26 15.89 -5.47
C GLY A 166 2.70 16.40 -5.47
N THR A 167 3.67 15.52 -5.21
CA THR A 167 5.10 15.86 -5.29
C THR A 167 5.48 16.30 -6.70
N ALA A 168 5.09 15.54 -7.73
CA ALA A 168 5.43 15.89 -9.12
C ALA A 168 4.83 17.23 -9.55
N ILE A 169 3.57 17.50 -9.19
CA ILE A 169 2.89 18.77 -9.45
C ILE A 169 3.57 19.92 -8.69
N TYR A 170 3.90 19.70 -7.40
CA TYR A 170 4.51 20.71 -6.55
C TYR A 170 5.85 21.21 -7.10
N TYR A 171 6.66 20.31 -7.66
CA TYR A 171 7.93 20.64 -8.31
C TYR A 171 7.79 20.94 -9.81
N GLY A 172 6.56 20.89 -10.35
CA GLY A 172 6.29 21.24 -11.74
C GLY A 172 6.92 20.28 -12.75
N SER A 173 7.07 18.99 -12.42
CA SER A 173 7.70 17.99 -13.32
C SER A 173 6.64 17.21 -14.11
N PRO A 174 6.51 17.42 -15.44
CA PRO A 174 5.55 16.68 -16.25
C PRO A 174 5.88 15.19 -16.34
N PHE A 175 7.17 14.83 -16.40
CA PHE A 175 7.58 13.44 -16.38
C PHE A 175 7.25 12.77 -15.04
N GLY A 176 7.47 13.47 -13.91
CA GLY A 176 7.04 12.98 -12.59
C GLY A 176 5.53 12.71 -12.51
N VAL A 177 4.70 13.52 -13.18
CA VAL A 177 3.25 13.30 -13.27
C VAL A 177 2.94 12.01 -14.03
N LEU A 178 3.60 11.76 -15.17
CA LEU A 178 3.46 10.50 -15.92
C LEU A 178 3.86 9.29 -15.07
N VAL A 179 5.00 9.38 -14.37
CA VAL A 179 5.47 8.31 -13.48
C VAL A 179 4.52 8.10 -12.31
N SER A 180 3.85 9.15 -11.81
CA SER A 180 2.81 9.00 -10.77
C SER A 180 1.59 8.22 -11.28
N GLY A 181 1.21 8.40 -12.55
CA GLY A 181 0.22 7.55 -13.22
C GLY A 181 0.68 6.09 -13.31
N PHE A 182 1.96 5.86 -13.62
CA PHE A 182 2.56 4.53 -13.60
C PHE A 182 2.53 3.89 -12.20
N VAL A 183 2.84 4.65 -11.14
CA VAL A 183 2.69 4.19 -9.74
C VAL A 183 1.26 3.73 -9.47
N ARG A 184 0.25 4.51 -9.88
CA ARG A 184 -1.16 4.13 -9.71
C ARG A 184 -1.48 2.82 -10.44
N ALA A 185 -0.98 2.63 -11.66
CA ALA A 185 -1.19 1.40 -12.42
C ALA A 185 -0.56 0.18 -11.74
N VAL A 186 0.69 0.29 -11.28
CA VAL A 186 1.39 -0.80 -10.56
C VAL A 186 0.65 -1.15 -9.26
N TYR A 187 0.23 -0.14 -8.50
CA TYR A 187 -0.55 -0.36 -7.28
C TYR A 187 -1.91 -0.98 -7.56
N HIS A 188 -2.59 -0.58 -8.63
CA HIS A 188 -3.84 -1.20 -9.01
C HIS A 188 -3.66 -2.70 -9.31
N ILE A 189 -2.59 -3.06 -10.02
CA ILE A 189 -2.27 -4.47 -10.27
C ILE A 189 -2.00 -5.20 -8.94
N ALA A 190 -1.23 -4.61 -8.03
CA ALA A 190 -0.95 -5.19 -6.72
C ALA A 190 -2.23 -5.43 -5.90
N GLU A 191 -3.18 -4.48 -5.92
CA GLU A 191 -4.50 -4.60 -5.28
C GLU A 191 -5.26 -5.84 -5.78
N GLN A 192 -5.24 -6.11 -7.10
CA GLN A 192 -5.94 -7.27 -7.69
C GLN A 192 -5.39 -8.61 -7.20
N PHE A 193 -4.14 -8.65 -6.77
CA PHE A 193 -3.57 -9.84 -6.15
C PHE A 193 -3.87 -9.88 -4.65
N GLU A 194 -3.63 -8.79 -3.94
CA GLU A 194 -3.72 -8.72 -2.48
C GLU A 194 -5.16 -8.90 -1.98
N GLY A 195 -6.13 -8.21 -2.59
CA GLY A 195 -7.53 -8.20 -2.17
C GLY A 195 -8.16 -9.59 -2.08
N PRO A 196 -8.18 -10.39 -3.17
CA PRO A 196 -8.72 -11.75 -3.14
C PRO A 196 -8.03 -12.66 -2.12
N PHE A 197 -6.72 -12.50 -1.93
CA PHE A 197 -5.94 -13.32 -1.01
C PHE A 197 -6.25 -13.00 0.44
N THR A 198 -6.33 -11.71 0.81
CA THR A 198 -6.76 -11.29 2.14
C THR A 198 -8.19 -11.74 2.43
N ASN A 199 -9.11 -11.60 1.47
CA ASN A 199 -10.49 -12.08 1.62
C ASN A 199 -10.54 -13.60 1.89
N MET A 200 -9.74 -14.39 1.17
CA MET A 200 -9.60 -15.84 1.42
C MET A 200 -9.13 -16.13 2.85
N ILE A 201 -8.12 -15.42 3.36
CA ILE A 201 -7.61 -15.61 4.73
C ILE A 201 -8.71 -15.35 5.76
N TYR A 202 -9.43 -14.23 5.65
CA TYR A 202 -10.49 -13.87 6.59
C TYR A 202 -11.69 -14.82 6.49
N SER A 203 -12.06 -15.26 5.28
CA SER A 203 -13.15 -16.23 5.07
C SER A 203 -12.83 -17.58 5.72
N LYS A 204 -11.58 -18.05 5.60
CA LYS A 204 -11.11 -19.27 6.26
C LYS A 204 -11.14 -19.15 7.78
N ARG A 205 -10.71 -18.02 8.36
CA ARG A 205 -10.79 -17.75 9.80
C ARG A 205 -12.24 -17.81 10.30
N GLU A 206 -13.19 -17.26 9.54
CA GLU A 206 -14.60 -17.27 9.94
C GLU A 206 -15.19 -18.69 9.93
N GLN A 207 -14.86 -19.50 8.91
CA GLN A 207 -15.25 -20.91 8.86
C GLN A 207 -14.67 -21.72 10.03
N GLU A 208 -13.38 -21.54 10.35
CA GLU A 208 -12.73 -22.19 11.49
C GLU A 208 -13.41 -21.79 12.82
N ARG A 209 -13.78 -20.52 12.99
CA ARG A 209 -14.53 -20.03 14.15
C ARG A 209 -15.92 -20.66 14.26
N LYS A 210 -16.65 -20.80 13.15
CA LYS A 210 -17.97 -21.45 13.12
C LYS A 210 -17.86 -22.93 13.50
N ASN A 211 -16.92 -23.65 12.91
CA ASN A 211 -16.70 -25.07 13.20
C ASN A 211 -16.30 -25.31 14.66
N ALA A 212 -15.44 -24.45 15.22
CA ALA A 212 -15.06 -24.54 16.64
C ALA A 212 -16.23 -24.25 17.60
N LYS A 213 -17.21 -23.44 17.20
CA LYS A 213 -18.45 -23.23 17.98
C LYS A 213 -19.35 -24.46 17.93
N LEU A 214 -19.59 -25.00 16.74
CA LEU A 214 -20.40 -26.22 16.54
C LEU A 214 -19.83 -27.41 17.35
N GLN A 215 -18.52 -27.64 17.29
CA GLN A 215 -17.87 -28.69 18.08
C GLN A 215 -18.05 -28.51 19.60
N LYS A 216 -18.04 -27.26 20.09
CA LYS A 216 -18.28 -26.98 21.51
C LYS A 216 -19.74 -27.21 21.91
N GLU A 217 -20.68 -26.94 21.01
CA GLU A 217 -22.11 -27.21 21.21
C GLU A 217 -22.40 -28.72 21.20
N ASP A 218 -21.81 -29.47 20.26
CA ASP A 218 -21.91 -30.93 20.20
C ASP A 218 -21.29 -31.62 21.43
N ASN A 219 -20.13 -31.14 21.89
CA ASN A 219 -19.49 -31.65 23.10
C ASN A 219 -20.30 -31.32 24.37
N LYS A 220 -21.03 -30.21 24.41
CA LYS A 220 -21.94 -29.89 25.51
C LYS A 220 -23.21 -30.74 25.47
N SER A 221 -23.75 -30.98 24.28
CA SER A 221 -24.94 -31.82 24.07
C SER A 221 -24.68 -33.30 24.43
N SER A 222 -23.50 -33.82 24.09
CA SER A 222 -23.09 -35.19 24.43
C SER A 222 -22.68 -35.37 25.90
N ALA A 223 -22.34 -34.30 26.61
CA ALA A 223 -22.03 -34.31 28.04
C ALA A 223 -23.26 -34.17 28.96
N LEU A 224 -24.45 -33.87 28.41
CA LEU A 224 -25.70 -33.88 29.17
C LEU A 224 -26.13 -35.34 29.44
N PRO A 225 -26.37 -35.74 30.70
CA PRO A 225 -26.76 -37.10 31.01
C PRO A 225 -28.08 -37.44 30.31
N LYS A 226 -28.09 -38.56 29.57
CA LYS A 226 -29.34 -39.14 29.05
C LYS A 226 -30.25 -39.38 30.25
N SER A 227 -31.36 -38.64 30.37
CA SER A 227 -32.33 -38.91 31.42
C SER A 227 -32.88 -40.32 31.21
N SER A 228 -32.47 -41.24 32.07
CA SER A 228 -33.00 -42.57 32.13
C SER A 228 -34.45 -42.48 32.61
N ASN A 229 -35.39 -42.49 31.66
CA ASN A 229 -36.79 -42.77 31.97
C ASN A 229 -36.89 -44.20 32.49
N LYS A 230 -36.76 -44.37 33.81
CA LYS A 230 -37.29 -45.54 34.51
C LYS A 230 -38.77 -45.25 34.77
N VAL A 231 -39.62 -45.80 33.91
CA VAL A 231 -41.04 -45.97 34.18
C VAL A 231 -41.14 -47.17 35.13
N TYR A 232 -41.67 -46.93 36.33
CA TYR A 232 -42.04 -47.96 37.31
C TYR A 232 -43.40 -48.57 36.94
#